data_AF-A0A1W9SA51-F1
#
_entry.id   AF-A0A1W9SA51-F1
#
_cell.length_a   1.000
_cell.length_b   1.000
_cell.length_c   1.000
_cell.angle_alpha   90.00
_cell.angle_beta   90.00
_cell.angle_gamma   90.00
#
_symmetry.space_group_name_H-M   'P 1'
#
loop_
_entity.id
_entity.type
_entity.pdbx_description
1 polymer ?
#
loop_
_entity_poly.entity_id
_entity_poly.type
_entity_poly.pdbx_seq_one_letter_code
_entity_poly.pdbx_strand_id
1 'polypeptide(L)'
;MFSSDQVGVSDLSGFVGIFSMTSKAAEAGIISLLSWTGFLSVNLGIVNLLPIPALDGGRLVFIGYEAITNKKPNKKVENWLHTIVFFLLMGLLVFITYNDILRLIGLK
;
A
#
# COMPACT_ATOMS: atom_id res chain seq x y z
N MET A 1 29.36 -8.29 -5.68
CA MET A 1 28.82 -7.75 -4.42
C MET A 1 28.00 -6.46 -4.58
N PHE A 2 27.72 -5.99 -5.81
CA PHE A 2 26.59 -5.10 -6.11
C PHE A 2 26.07 -5.51 -7.49
N SER A 3 25.05 -6.36 -7.54
CA SER A 3 24.35 -6.71 -8.78
C SER A 3 23.12 -5.81 -8.88
N SER A 4 23.29 -4.71 -9.62
CA SER A 4 22.36 -3.60 -9.78
C SER A 4 21.19 -3.89 -10.72
N ASP A 5 20.62 -5.10 -10.75
CA ASP A 5 19.81 -5.51 -11.92
C ASP A 5 18.50 -6.26 -11.65
N GLN A 6 17.96 -6.33 -10.43
CA GLN A 6 16.73 -7.11 -10.21
C GLN A 6 15.64 -6.50 -9.31
N VAL A 7 15.64 -5.20 -9.01
CA VAL A 7 14.40 -4.57 -8.49
C VAL A 7 13.48 -4.24 -9.67
N GLY A 8 13.08 -5.28 -10.40
CA GLY A 8 12.03 -5.20 -11.40
C GLY A 8 10.66 -5.19 -10.71
N VAL A 9 9.64 -4.74 -11.43
CA VAL A 9 8.21 -4.87 -11.05
C VAL A 9 7.83 -6.32 -10.67
N SER A 10 8.70 -7.29 -10.97
CA SER A 10 8.69 -8.69 -10.57
C SER A 10 8.92 -8.97 -9.07
N ASP A 11 9.66 -8.11 -8.36
CA ASP A 11 9.95 -8.22 -6.91
C ASP A 11 8.93 -7.48 -6.04
N LEU A 12 8.14 -6.59 -6.65
CA LEU A 12 6.90 -6.12 -6.07
C LEU A 12 5.94 -7.31 -6.07
N SER A 13 5.81 -7.97 -4.91
CA SER A 13 4.74 -8.92 -4.67
C SER A 13 3.41 -8.17 -4.78
N GLY A 14 2.83 -8.21 -5.99
CA GLY A 14 1.54 -7.60 -6.29
C GLY A 14 0.42 -8.28 -5.49
N PHE A 15 -0.82 -7.91 -5.80
CA PHE A 15 -1.99 -8.51 -5.13
C PHE A 15 -1.99 -10.04 -5.27
N VAL A 16 -1.55 -10.54 -6.42
CA VAL A 16 -1.45 -11.98 -6.69
C VAL A 16 -0.36 -12.65 -5.86
N GLY A 17 0.77 -11.98 -5.65
CA GLY A 17 1.87 -12.48 -4.82
C GLY A 17 1.46 -12.58 -3.35
N ILE A 18 0.81 -11.55 -2.82
CA ILE A 18 0.23 -11.56 -1.47
C ILE A 18 -0.81 -12.67 -1.34
N PHE A 19 -1.69 -12.84 -2.33
CA PHE A 19 -2.68 -13.92 -2.34
C PHE A 19 -2.01 -15.30 -2.29
N SER A 20 -1.03 -15.57 -3.15
CA SER A 20 -0.31 -16.86 -3.17
C SER A 20 0.38 -17.16 -1.84
N MET A 21 1.04 -16.17 -1.24
CA MET A 21 1.70 -16.35 0.07
C MET A 21 0.68 -16.57 1.19
N THR A 22 -0.46 -15.88 1.14
CA THR A 22 -1.55 -16.06 2.10
C THR A 22 -2.16 -17.45 1.97
N SER A 23 -2.38 -17.95 0.75
CA SER A 23 -2.86 -19.32 0.51
C SER A 23 -1.89 -20.37 1.08
N LYS A 24 -0.58 -20.20 0.84
CA LYS A 24 0.44 -21.09 1.43
C LYS A 24 0.45 -21.05 2.96
N ALA A 25 0.33 -19.85 3.55
CA ALA A 25 0.26 -19.69 5.00
C ALA A 25 -1.02 -20.32 5.59
N ALA A 26 -2.14 -20.26 4.86
CA ALA A 26 -3.39 -20.91 5.25
C ALA A 26 -3.27 -22.45 5.21
N GLU A 27 -2.64 -23.00 4.16
CA GLU A 27 -2.37 -24.45 4.05
C GLU A 27 -1.41 -24.95 5.14
N ALA A 28 -0.43 -24.12 5.54
CA ALA A 28 0.49 -24.43 6.63
C ALA A 28 -0.15 -24.39 8.04
N GLY A 29 -1.42 -23.98 8.15
CA GLY A 29 -2.21 -23.99 9.37
C GLY A 29 -2.36 -22.64 10.08
N ILE A 30 -3.21 -22.61 11.10
CA ILE A 30 -3.68 -21.36 11.73
C ILE A 30 -2.55 -20.51 12.35
N ILE A 31 -1.51 -21.15 12.88
CA ILE A 31 -0.37 -20.48 13.51
C ILE A 31 0.47 -19.74 12.45
N SER A 32 0.70 -20.38 11.28
CA SER A 32 1.42 -19.77 10.17
C SER A 32 0.62 -18.61 9.57
N LEU A 33 -0.68 -18.81 9.38
CA LEU A 33 -1.58 -17.76 8.91
C LEU A 33 -1.61 -16.55 9.84
N LEU A 34 -1.66 -16.77 11.17
CA LEU A 34 -1.67 -15.68 12.15
C LEU A 34 -0.34 -14.91 12.14
N SER A 35 0.78 -15.61 12.03
CA SER A 35 2.10 -14.99 11.90
C SER A 35 2.23 -14.16 10.63
N TRP A 36 1.80 -14.70 9.49
CA TRP A 36 1.76 -13.99 8.20
C TRP A 36 0.86 -12.76 8.25
N THR A 37 -0.33 -12.91 8.82
CA THR A 37 -1.29 -11.80 8.97
C THR A 37 -0.75 -10.71 9.91
N GLY A 38 -0.06 -11.10 10.98
CA GLY A 38 0.64 -10.18 11.87
C GLY A 38 1.72 -9.39 11.14
N PHE A 39 2.55 -10.07 10.34
CA PHE A 39 3.57 -9.43 9.51
C PHE A 39 2.95 -8.44 8.50
N LEU A 40 1.89 -8.83 7.80
CA LEU A 40 1.17 -7.93 6.89
C LEU A 40 0.57 -6.73 7.62
N SER A 41 -0.03 -6.95 8.79
CA SER A 41 -0.63 -5.89 9.61
C SER A 41 0.40 -4.86 10.04
N VAL A 42 1.59 -5.29 10.46
CA VAL A 42 2.68 -4.37 10.84
C VAL A 42 3.14 -3.55 9.63
N ASN A 43 3.34 -4.18 8.47
CA ASN A 43 3.72 -3.47 7.25
C ASN A 43 2.67 -2.44 6.84
N LEU A 44 1.39 -2.82 6.86
CA LEU A 44 0.29 -1.92 6.55
C LEU A 44 0.20 -0.78 7.57
N GLY A 45 0.43 -1.06 8.85
CA GLY A 45 0.49 -0.05 9.90
C GLY A 45 1.59 0.98 9.65
N ILE A 46 2.79 0.54 9.27
CA ILE A 46 3.90 1.45 8.93
C ILE A 46 3.55 2.32 7.71
N VAL A 47 2.99 1.71 6.65
CA VAL A 47 2.55 2.44 5.44
C VAL A 47 1.46 3.46 5.79
N ASN A 48 0.49 3.08 6.62
CA ASN A 48 -0.60 3.97 7.03
C ASN A 48 -0.11 5.15 7.88
N LEU A 49 1.02 5.05 8.58
CA LEU A 49 1.61 6.16 9.34
C LEU A 49 2.36 7.17 8.46
N LEU A 50 2.60 6.86 7.19
CA LEU A 50 3.26 7.79 6.27
C LEU A 50 2.39 9.06 6.07
N PRO A 51 3.03 10.22 5.83
CA PRO A 51 2.33 11.50 5.64
C PRO A 51 1.71 11.61 4.23
N ILE A 52 0.99 10.58 3.80
CA ILE A 52 0.35 10.49 2.49
C ILE A 52 -1.12 10.90 2.65
N PRO A 53 -1.60 11.90 1.90
CA PRO A 53 -3.02 12.25 1.87
C PRO A 53 -3.85 11.04 1.45
N ALA A 54 -4.89 10.71 2.23
CA ALA A 54 -5.81 9.57 2.12
C ALA A 54 -5.43 8.35 2.99
N LEU A 55 -4.24 8.34 3.59
CA LEU A 55 -3.89 7.41 4.67
C LEU A 55 -4.08 8.05 6.05
N ASP A 56 -4.15 7.22 7.08
CA ASP A 56 -4.37 7.63 8.48
C ASP A 56 -3.30 8.63 8.98
N GLY A 57 -2.05 8.43 8.56
CA GLY A 57 -0.88 9.26 8.87
C GLY A 57 -0.95 10.65 8.25
N GLY A 58 -1.56 10.79 7.06
CA GLY A 58 -1.83 12.08 6.45
C GLY A 58 -2.76 12.93 7.32
N ARG A 59 -3.80 12.30 7.90
CA ARG A 59 -4.71 12.97 8.84
C ARG A 59 -4.02 13.37 10.14
N LEU A 60 -3.16 12.49 10.68
CA LEU A 60 -2.33 12.79 11.84
C LEU A 60 -1.47 14.05 11.61
N VAL A 61 -0.89 14.21 10.43
CA VAL A 61 -0.11 15.41 10.08
C VAL A 61 -1.00 16.66 10.03
N PHE A 62 -2.20 16.59 9.44
CA PHE A 62 -3.11 17.75 9.43
C PHE A 62 -3.55 18.16 10.84
N ILE A 63 -3.84 17.20 11.71
CA ILE A 63 -4.19 17.46 13.11
C ILE A 63 -2.98 18.05 13.86
N GLY A 64 -1.78 17.50 13.66
CA GLY A 64 -0.55 18.03 14.25
C GLY A 64 -0.26 19.46 13.78
N TYR A 65 -0.46 19.73 12.49
CA TYR A 65 -0.35 21.07 11.94
C TYR A 65 -1.37 22.04 12.53
N GLU A 66 -2.63 21.63 12.69
CA GLU A 66 -3.68 22.43 13.32
C GLU A 66 -3.35 22.72 14.78
N ALA A 67 -2.86 21.73 15.53
CA ALA A 67 -2.47 21.88 16.93
C ALA A 67 -1.31 22.88 17.14
N ILE A 68 -0.34 22.91 16.21
CA ILE A 68 0.80 23.84 16.26
C ILE A 68 0.38 25.24 15.78
N THR A 69 -0.37 25.31 14.68
CA THR A 69 -0.63 26.58 13.97
C THR A 69 -1.91 27.28 14.43
N ASN A 70 -2.81 26.58 15.15
CA ASN A 70 -4.18 27.02 15.49
C ASN A 70 -5.00 27.49 14.28
N LYS A 71 -4.60 27.09 13.07
CA LYS A 71 -5.26 27.46 11.80
C LYS A 71 -5.83 26.21 11.17
N LYS A 72 -7.12 26.25 10.87
CA LYS A 72 -7.80 25.18 10.14
C LYS A 72 -7.20 25.06 8.74
N PRO A 73 -6.74 23.87 8.31
CA PRO A 73 -6.36 23.63 6.94
C PRO A 73 -7.49 24.03 5.99
N ASN A 74 -7.15 24.56 4.83
CA ASN A 74 -8.15 24.91 3.82
C ASN A 74 -8.79 23.62 3.29
N LYS A 75 -10.00 23.33 3.76
CA LYS A 75 -10.78 22.13 3.41
C LYS A 75 -10.89 21.90 1.89
N LYS A 76 -10.90 22.97 1.09
CA LYS A 76 -10.92 22.83 -0.38
C LYS A 76 -9.63 22.20 -0.90
N VAL A 77 -8.47 22.63 -0.40
CA VAL A 77 -7.16 22.12 -0.81
C VAL A 77 -6.99 20.68 -0.34
N GLU A 78 -7.36 20.39 0.90
CA GLU A 78 -7.33 19.04 1.47
C GLU A 78 -8.20 18.07 0.64
N ASN A 79 -9.43 18.46 0.31
CA ASN A 79 -10.34 17.61 -0.47
C ASN A 79 -9.82 17.36 -1.89
N TRP A 80 -9.26 18.38 -2.55
CA TRP A 80 -8.62 18.21 -3.86
C TRP A 80 -7.39 17.29 -3.81
N LEU A 81 -6.54 17.47 -2.80
CA LEU A 81 -5.36 16.64 -2.59
C LEU A 81 -5.74 15.18 -2.36
N HIS A 82 -6.71 14.92 -1.48
CA HIS A 82 -7.22 13.56 -1.25
C HIS A 82 -7.81 12.96 -2.51
N THR A 83 -8.59 13.74 -3.28
CA THR A 83 -9.22 13.25 -4.52
C THR A 83 -8.16 12.85 -5.53
N ILE A 84 -7.14 13.69 -5.77
CA ILE A 84 -6.05 13.40 -6.72
C ILE A 84 -5.28 12.16 -6.29
N VAL A 85 -4.88 12.08 -5.02
CA VAL A 85 -4.12 10.93 -4.52
C VAL A 85 -4.96 9.66 -4.54
N PHE A 86 -6.25 9.73 -4.21
CA PHE A 86 -7.17 8.59 -4.31
C PHE A 86 -7.28 8.05 -5.74
N PHE A 87 -7.49 8.92 -6.73
CA PHE A 87 -7.54 8.50 -8.13
C PHE A 87 -6.20 7.95 -8.61
N LEU A 88 -5.08 8.52 -8.16
CA LEU A 88 -3.75 8.02 -8.47
C LEU A 88 -3.52 6.61 -7.88
N LEU A 89 -3.92 6.39 -6.62
CA LEU A 89 -3.86 5.08 -5.97
C LEU A 89 -4.76 4.06 -6.66
N MET A 90 -5.98 4.43 -7.05
CA MET A 90 -6.87 3.56 -7.82
C MET A 90 -6.29 3.23 -9.20
N GLY A 91 -5.72 4.21 -9.90
CA GLY A 91 -5.05 3.99 -11.17
C GLY A 91 -3.86 3.03 -11.03
N LEU A 92 -3.05 3.22 -9.97
CA LEU A 92 -1.95 2.33 -9.64
C LEU A 92 -2.42 0.90 -9.33
N LEU A 93 -3.51 0.75 -8.56
CA LEU A 93 -4.11 -0.55 -8.27
C LEU A 93 -4.50 -1.25 -9.56
N VAL A 94 -5.24 -0.58 -10.45
CA VAL A 94 -5.65 -1.14 -11.74
C VAL A 94 -4.44 -1.53 -12.58
N PHE A 95 -3.41 -0.68 -12.61
CA PHE A 95 -2.17 -0.95 -13.35
C PHE A 95 -1.43 -2.20 -12.83
N ILE A 96 -1.28 -2.32 -11.51
CA ILE A 96 -0.63 -3.48 -10.87
C ILE A 96 -1.45 -4.74 -11.13
N THR A 97 -2.77 -4.69 -10.89
CA THR A 97 -3.65 -5.84 -11.12
C THR A 97 -3.66 -6.26 -12.60
N TYR A 98 -3.66 -5.32 -13.53
CA TYR A 98 -3.57 -5.60 -14.96
C TYR A 98 -2.26 -6.31 -15.32
N ASN A 99 -1.13 -5.82 -14.81
CA ASN A 99 0.18 -6.44 -15.02
C ASN A 99 0.27 -7.83 -14.39
N ASP A 100 -0.30 -8.02 -13.20
CA ASP A 100 -0.41 -9.31 -12.53
C ASP A 100 -1.23 -10.32 -13.36
N ILE A 101 -2.38 -9.90 -13.92
CA ILE A 101 -3.23 -10.74 -14.77
C ILE A 101 -2.49 -11.16 -16.05
N LEU A 102 -1.79 -10.24 -16.71
CA LEU A 102 -1.01 -10.55 -17.92
C LEU A 102 0.09 -11.59 -17.65
N ARG A 103 0.76 -11.47 -16.50
CA ARG A 103 1.78 -12.43 -16.05
C ARG A 103 1.16 -13.79 -15.74
N LEU A 104 -0.01 -13.84 -15.12
CA LEU A 104 -0.72 -15.09 -14.83
C LEU A 104 -1.20 -15.83 -16.09
N ILE A 105 -1.58 -15.09 -17.14
CA ILE A 105 -2.06 -15.66 -18.42
C ILE A 105 -0.88 -16.10 -19.33
N GLY A 106 0.37 -15.81 -18.94
CA GLY A 106 1.57 -16.24 -19.69
C GLY A 106 1.84 -15.43 -20.96
N LEU A 107 1.32 -14.21 -21.05
CA LEU A 107 1.61 -13.27 -22.13
C LEU A 107 2.97 -12.54 -21.94
N LYS A 108 3.63 -12.75 -20.80
CA LYS A 108 4.98 -12.28 -20.48
C LYS A 108 5.65 -13.15 -19.42
#